data_AF-A0A9P8N406-F1
#
_entry.id   AF-A0A9P8N406-F1
#
_cell.length_a   1.000
_cell.length_b   1.000
_cell.length_c   1.000
_cell.angle_alpha   90.00
_cell.angle_beta   90.00
_cell.angle_gamma   90.00
#
_symmetry.space_group_name_H-M   'P 1'
#
loop_
_entity.id
_entity.type
_entity.pdbx_description
1 polymer ?
#
loop_
_entity_poly.entity_id
_entity_poly.type
_entity_poly.pdbx_seq_one_letter_code
_entity_poly.pdbx_strand_id
1 'polypeptide(L)'
;MGALRHKDPYSVRKGLAQLFFWRWHVAGEPPPSFRRRQDWYRIKVLVGRDREQELSYPTQLQETWRIFGAAGLIASKKTHLPRRVGAQDAETHGTSLAQISQAGRWNQSVLCQAYLTHLPRQFMRIVAGFSASPGDYFLARAAHEPPYVLQKQLWPWIEVGTRFEARARRQCWAEGGLDDDDLAADGFLKLMRRLRIVLLQDLAVLQLRYPSLPFFAYAPFSGPEWDEFAVAVRSTAVGAMEPSAARHPA
;
A
#
# COMPACT_ATOMS: atom_id res chain seq x y z
N MET A 1 2.13 -3.46 12.57
CA MET A 1 0.70 -3.29 12.26
C MET A 1 0.52 -3.69 10.81
N GLY A 2 -0.43 -4.59 10.51
CA GLY A 2 -0.74 -4.96 9.12
C GLY A 2 -1.63 -3.91 8.46
N ALA A 3 -1.73 -3.94 7.14
CA ALA A 3 -2.62 -3.08 6.37
C ALA A 3 -3.49 -3.93 5.42
N LEU A 4 -4.75 -3.55 5.27
CA LEU A 4 -5.67 -4.10 4.28
C LEU A 4 -6.00 -3.02 3.25
N ARG A 5 -6.27 -3.44 2.01
CA ARG A 5 -6.77 -2.52 0.99
C ARG A 5 -8.20 -2.13 1.35
N HIS A 6 -8.49 -0.84 1.28
CA HIS A 6 -9.82 -0.31 1.61
C HIS A 6 -10.90 -0.78 0.64
N LYS A 7 -12.15 -1.02 1.08
CA LYS A 7 -13.25 -1.43 0.19
C LYS A 7 -13.54 -0.40 -0.89
N ASP A 8 -13.61 0.87 -0.50
CA ASP A 8 -13.80 1.99 -1.41
C ASP A 8 -12.48 2.28 -2.16
N PRO A 9 -12.49 2.24 -3.51
CA PRO A 9 -11.31 2.50 -4.31
C PRO A 9 -10.80 3.94 -4.23
N TYR A 10 -11.67 4.91 -3.90
CA TYR A 10 -11.37 6.34 -3.86
C TYR A 10 -10.82 6.82 -2.51
N SER A 11 -10.83 5.95 -1.49
CA SER A 11 -10.24 6.26 -0.19
C SER A 11 -8.72 6.41 -0.29
N VAL A 12 -8.21 7.50 0.31
CA VAL A 12 -6.79 7.93 0.32
C VAL A 12 -5.84 6.92 1.01
N ARG A 13 -6.36 5.85 1.63
CA ARG A 13 -5.60 4.84 2.40
C ARG A 13 -4.70 3.91 1.54
N LYS A 14 -4.40 4.28 0.29
CA LYS A 14 -3.64 3.51 -0.71
C LYS A 14 -2.39 4.21 -1.22
N GLY A 15 -1.81 5.08 -0.39
CA GLY A 15 -0.73 5.98 -0.83
C GLY A 15 0.60 5.29 -1.18
N LEU A 16 0.92 4.09 -0.67
CA LEU A 16 2.29 3.58 -0.77
C LEU A 16 2.71 3.21 -2.21
N ALA A 17 1.86 2.48 -2.95
CA ALA A 17 2.18 2.11 -4.33
C ALA A 17 2.23 3.35 -5.24
N GLN A 18 1.30 4.30 -5.04
CA GLN A 18 1.27 5.56 -5.78
C GLN A 18 2.47 6.46 -5.43
N LEU A 19 2.88 6.49 -4.15
CA LEU A 19 4.07 7.20 -3.70
C LEU A 19 5.33 6.66 -4.36
N PHE A 20 5.50 5.34 -4.36
CA PHE A 20 6.63 4.68 -5.02
C PHE A 20 6.62 4.88 -6.53
N PHE A 21 5.45 4.85 -7.16
CA PHE A 21 5.33 5.19 -8.57
C PHE A 21 5.75 6.64 -8.82
N TRP A 22 5.20 7.57 -8.04
CA TRP A 22 5.53 8.99 -8.15
C TRP A 22 7.03 9.22 -8.02
N ARG A 23 7.67 8.64 -7.01
CA ARG A 23 9.10 8.81 -6.77
C ARG A 23 9.95 8.34 -7.95
N TRP A 24 9.75 7.12 -8.42
CA TRP A 24 10.66 6.51 -9.39
C TRP A 24 10.29 6.74 -10.87
N HIS A 25 9.03 7.04 -11.17
CA HIS A 25 8.60 7.31 -12.55
C HIS A 25 8.36 8.81 -12.80
N VAL A 26 7.67 9.49 -11.89
CA VAL A 26 7.25 10.89 -12.13
C VAL A 26 8.33 11.89 -11.71
N ALA A 27 8.88 11.73 -10.50
CA ALA A 27 9.93 12.60 -9.96
C ALA A 27 11.34 12.21 -10.44
N GLY A 28 11.48 11.08 -11.13
CA GLY A 28 12.76 10.62 -11.70
C GLY A 28 13.79 10.18 -10.65
N GLU A 29 13.39 9.85 -9.42
CA GLU A 29 14.31 9.32 -8.42
C GLU A 29 14.84 7.95 -8.89
N PRO A 30 16.16 7.70 -8.84
CA PRO A 30 16.70 6.40 -9.24
C PRO A 30 16.16 5.27 -8.35
N PRO A 31 15.84 4.09 -8.92
CA PRO A 31 15.36 2.96 -8.13
C PRO A 31 16.45 2.47 -7.14
N PRO A 32 16.07 1.76 -6.06
CA PRO A 32 17.03 1.18 -5.13
C PRO A 32 17.94 0.14 -5.80
N SER A 33 19.21 0.09 -5.39
CA SER A 33 20.15 -0.98 -5.75
C SER A 33 20.18 -2.05 -4.66
N PHE A 34 19.96 -3.30 -5.03
CA PHE A 34 20.01 -4.45 -4.11
C PHE A 34 21.34 -5.21 -4.19
N ARG A 35 22.41 -4.56 -4.67
CA ARG A 35 23.74 -5.19 -4.76
C ARG A 35 24.39 -5.33 -3.38
N ARG A 36 24.29 -4.28 -2.55
CA ARG A 36 24.77 -4.26 -1.16
C ARG A 36 23.71 -3.65 -0.25
N ARG A 37 23.65 -4.08 1.01
CA ARG A 37 22.70 -3.54 2.01
C ARG A 37 22.78 -2.02 2.14
N GLN A 38 24.00 -1.49 2.17
CA GLN A 38 24.26 -0.06 2.26
C GLN A 38 23.70 0.78 1.10
N ASP A 39 23.51 0.17 -0.08
CA ASP A 39 23.01 0.89 -1.27
C ASP A 39 21.51 1.21 -1.19
N TRP A 40 20.76 0.58 -0.26
CA TRP A 40 19.32 0.76 -0.17
C TRP A 40 18.76 0.98 1.25
N TYR A 41 19.43 0.49 2.30
CA TYR A 41 18.93 0.59 3.68
C TYR A 41 18.74 2.02 4.17
N ARG A 42 19.44 2.99 3.58
CA ARG A 42 19.34 4.40 3.96
C ARG A 42 18.16 5.11 3.32
N ILE A 43 17.61 4.56 2.22
CA ILE A 43 16.51 5.17 1.48
C ILE A 43 15.26 5.22 2.37
N LYS A 44 14.75 6.42 2.61
CA LYS A 44 13.54 6.63 3.44
C LYS A 44 12.28 6.43 2.60
N VAL A 45 11.19 6.02 3.25
CA VAL A 45 9.87 5.89 2.61
C VAL A 45 9.27 7.27 2.34
N LEU A 46 9.24 8.12 3.37
CA LEU A 46 8.90 9.54 3.28
C LEU A 46 10.20 10.33 3.34
N VAL A 47 10.55 10.95 2.22
CA VAL A 47 11.84 11.61 2.02
C VAL A 47 11.76 13.10 2.33
N GLY A 48 12.87 13.64 2.83
CA GLY A 48 13.10 15.07 2.97
C GLY A 48 13.59 15.67 1.65
N ARG A 49 14.64 16.49 1.72
CA ARG A 49 15.28 17.04 0.51
C ARG A 49 16.06 15.98 -0.24
N ASP A 50 16.72 15.09 0.50
CA ASP A 50 17.45 13.93 -0.02
C ASP A 50 16.68 12.64 0.27
N ARG A 51 16.87 11.62 -0.57
CA ARG A 51 16.21 10.30 -0.43
C ARG A 51 16.61 9.55 0.83
N GLU A 52 17.80 9.82 1.38
CA GLU A 52 18.30 9.23 2.63
C GLU A 52 17.90 10.04 3.86
N GLN A 53 17.41 11.26 3.66
CA GLN A 53 16.93 12.13 4.74
C GLN A 53 15.45 11.86 5.02
N GLU A 54 15.09 11.74 6.29
CA GLU A 54 13.68 11.61 6.69
C GLU A 54 12.94 12.94 6.59
N LEU A 55 11.64 12.86 6.31
CA LEU A 55 10.76 14.03 6.34
C LEU A 55 10.75 14.65 7.75
N SER A 56 11.12 15.93 7.85
CA SER A 56 11.15 16.62 9.14
C SER A 56 9.74 16.81 9.71
N TYR A 57 9.63 16.78 11.04
CA TYR A 57 8.36 17.03 11.72
C TYR A 57 7.74 18.41 11.40
N PRO A 58 8.49 19.53 11.40
CA PRO A 58 7.93 20.82 10.99
C PRO A 58 7.35 20.81 9.58
N THR A 59 8.04 20.18 8.62
CA THR A 59 7.53 20.03 7.25
C THR A 59 6.25 19.19 7.23
N GLN A 60 6.24 18.04 7.91
CA GLN A 60 5.05 17.19 8.01
C GLN A 60 3.85 17.97 8.58
N LEU A 61 4.07 18.74 9.64
CA LEU A 61 3.04 19.55 10.28
C LEU A 61 2.50 20.61 9.31
N GLN A 62 3.38 21.32 8.60
CA GLN A 62 3.00 22.35 7.63
C GLN A 62 2.23 21.77 6.44
N GLU A 63 2.64 20.64 5.89
CA GLU A 63 1.92 19.98 4.80
C GLU A 63 0.55 19.45 5.28
N THR A 64 0.48 18.91 6.49
CA THR A 64 -0.81 18.51 7.10
C THR A 64 -1.76 19.71 7.22
N TRP A 65 -1.25 20.87 7.61
CA TRP A 65 -2.01 22.12 7.65
C TRP A 65 -2.57 22.51 6.28
N ARG A 66 -1.74 22.46 5.23
CA ARG A 66 -2.16 22.78 3.86
C ARG A 66 -3.25 21.83 3.38
N ILE A 67 -3.10 20.53 3.64
CA ILE A 67 -4.09 19.51 3.29
C ILE A 67 -5.43 19.78 4.02
N PHE A 68 -5.39 20.06 5.33
CA PHE A 68 -6.60 20.36 6.10
C PHE A 68 -7.28 21.64 5.60
N GLY A 69 -6.51 22.70 5.33
CA GLY A 69 -7.03 23.95 4.78
C GLY A 69 -7.68 23.75 3.40
N ALA A 70 -7.02 23.01 2.50
CA ALA A 70 -7.57 22.69 1.18
C ALA A 70 -8.84 21.84 1.26
N ALA A 71 -8.97 21.00 2.29
CA ALA A 71 -10.17 20.20 2.56
C ALA A 71 -11.24 20.95 3.38
N GLY A 72 -11.00 22.21 3.77
CA GLY A 72 -11.93 22.98 4.61
C GLY A 72 -12.05 22.49 6.06
N LEU A 73 -11.07 21.72 6.54
CA LEU A 73 -11.08 21.12 7.88
C LEU A 73 -10.43 22.04 8.93
N ILE A 74 -11.12 22.24 10.05
CA ILE A 74 -10.61 22.99 11.21
C ILE A 74 -10.23 22.00 12.31
N ALA A 75 -8.97 22.01 12.74
CA ALA A 75 -8.48 21.10 13.78
C ALA A 75 -7.43 21.75 14.70
N SER A 76 -7.56 21.51 16.00
CA SER A 76 -6.59 21.97 17.00
C SER A 76 -5.30 21.14 16.99
N LYS A 77 -5.42 19.80 17.06
CA LYS A 77 -4.29 18.85 17.07
C LYS A 77 -4.16 18.10 15.75
N LYS A 78 -3.21 18.48 14.90
CA LYS A 78 -3.23 18.15 13.46
C LYS A 78 -2.64 16.79 13.11
N THR A 79 -1.38 16.57 13.48
CA THR A 79 -0.68 15.31 13.27
C THR A 79 -1.31 14.16 14.07
N HIS A 80 -2.00 14.48 15.18
CA HIS A 80 -2.70 13.51 16.01
C HIS A 80 -4.17 13.29 15.62
N LEU A 81 -4.79 14.19 14.84
CA LEU A 81 -6.20 14.05 14.47
C LEU A 81 -6.48 12.72 13.78
N PRO A 82 -5.69 12.26 12.78
CA PRO A 82 -5.94 10.97 12.14
C PRO A 82 -5.83 9.79 13.11
N ARG A 83 -4.93 9.86 14.11
CA ARG A 83 -4.79 8.80 15.13
C ARG A 83 -6.01 8.76 16.05
N ARG A 84 -6.50 9.92 16.50
CA ARG A 84 -7.70 10.03 17.34
C ARG A 84 -8.93 9.52 16.59
N VAL A 85 -9.16 10.05 15.39
CA VAL A 85 -10.33 9.70 14.58
C VAL A 85 -10.29 8.21 14.22
N GLY A 86 -9.14 7.67 13.84
CA GLY A 86 -9.01 6.24 13.54
C GLY A 86 -9.34 5.32 14.73
N ALA A 87 -8.99 5.73 15.96
CA ALA A 87 -9.35 4.97 17.16
C ALA A 87 -10.86 5.08 17.48
N GLN A 88 -11.42 6.28 17.41
CA GLN A 88 -12.87 6.52 17.65
C GLN A 88 -13.75 5.84 16.61
N ASP A 89 -13.33 5.87 15.34
CA ASP A 89 -13.99 5.16 14.23
C ASP A 89 -13.95 3.65 14.48
N ALA A 90 -12.80 3.11 14.90
CA ALA A 90 -12.68 1.70 15.21
C ALA A 90 -13.57 1.25 16.38
N GLU A 91 -13.65 2.05 17.43
CA GLU A 91 -14.52 1.83 18.60
C GLU A 91 -16.00 1.85 18.20
N THR A 92 -16.41 2.86 17.43
CA THR A 92 -17.80 3.03 16.96
C THR A 92 -18.27 1.83 16.11
N HIS A 93 -17.35 1.23 15.35
CA HIS A 93 -17.64 0.04 14.53
C HIS A 93 -17.31 -1.29 15.24
N GLY A 94 -17.27 -1.27 16.57
CA GLY A 94 -17.27 -2.48 17.41
C GLY A 94 -15.91 -3.15 17.59
N THR A 95 -14.81 -2.50 17.25
CA THR A 95 -13.47 -3.03 17.53
C THR A 95 -13.21 -3.04 19.03
N SER A 96 -12.74 -4.17 19.58
CA SER A 96 -12.37 -4.25 21.00
C SER A 96 -11.24 -3.27 21.37
N LEU A 97 -11.30 -2.74 22.59
CA LEU A 97 -10.24 -1.88 23.15
C LEU A 97 -8.85 -2.54 23.06
N ALA A 98 -8.78 -3.86 23.27
CA ALA A 98 -7.54 -4.63 23.15
C ALA A 98 -6.94 -4.53 21.73
N GLN A 99 -7.74 -4.67 20.67
CA GLN A 99 -7.25 -4.54 19.29
C GLN A 99 -6.96 -3.09 18.89
N ILE A 100 -7.72 -2.12 19.38
CA ILE A 100 -7.42 -0.68 19.17
C ILE A 100 -6.07 -0.35 19.82
N SER A 101 -5.87 -0.78 21.06
CA SER A 101 -4.62 -0.57 21.81
C SER A 101 -3.43 -1.27 21.14
N GLN A 102 -3.62 -2.51 20.70
CA GLN A 102 -2.62 -3.25 19.93
C GLN A 102 -2.26 -2.56 18.61
N ALA A 103 -3.24 -2.04 17.87
CA ALA A 103 -3.03 -1.32 16.62
C ALA A 103 -2.31 0.01 16.85
N GLY A 104 -2.72 0.77 17.86
CA GLY A 104 -2.08 2.02 18.31
C GLY A 104 -0.69 1.82 18.92
N ARG A 105 -0.30 0.56 19.17
CA ARG A 105 0.90 0.18 19.93
C ARG A 105 0.94 0.81 21.32
N TRP A 106 -0.23 0.98 21.94
CA TRP A 106 -0.34 1.41 23.32
C TRP A 106 -0.15 0.21 24.25
N ASN A 107 0.49 0.45 25.40
CA ASN A 107 0.61 -0.51 26.50
C ASN A 107 1.07 -1.92 26.07
N GLN A 108 2.06 -2.02 25.16
CA GLN A 108 2.57 -3.30 24.71
C GLN A 108 3.42 -3.96 25.81
N SER A 109 2.95 -5.08 26.34
CA SER A 109 3.74 -5.92 27.24
C SER A 109 4.91 -6.58 26.51
N VAL A 110 5.90 -7.05 27.28
CA VAL A 110 7.02 -7.84 26.73
C VAL A 110 6.50 -9.06 25.94
N LEU A 111 5.41 -9.69 26.40
CA LEU A 111 4.77 -10.79 25.69
C LEU A 111 4.33 -10.36 24.27
N CYS A 112 3.63 -9.22 24.17
CA CYS A 112 3.15 -8.68 22.90
C CYS A 112 4.28 -8.30 21.95
N GLN A 113 5.43 -7.87 22.46
CA GLN A 113 6.57 -7.45 21.65
C GLN A 113 7.45 -8.61 21.21
N ALA A 114 7.71 -9.56 22.11
CA ALA A 114 8.70 -10.61 21.90
C ALA A 114 8.11 -11.93 21.37
N TYR A 115 6.85 -12.24 21.66
CA TYR A 115 6.30 -13.60 21.43
C TYR A 115 5.05 -13.64 20.54
N LEU A 116 4.28 -12.56 20.46
CA LEU A 116 3.01 -12.55 19.73
C LEU A 116 3.16 -11.98 18.32
N THR A 117 2.74 -12.74 17.32
CA THR A 117 2.76 -12.34 15.90
C THR A 117 1.37 -12.00 15.35
N HIS A 118 0.33 -12.10 16.19
CA HIS A 118 -1.04 -11.91 15.72
C HIS A 118 -1.32 -10.45 15.37
N LEU A 119 -1.96 -10.25 14.23
CA LEU A 119 -2.38 -8.93 13.76
C LEU A 119 -3.76 -8.58 14.36
N PRO A 120 -4.05 -7.29 14.65
CA PRO A 120 -5.37 -6.85 15.10
C PRO A 120 -6.36 -6.86 13.92
N ARG A 121 -6.77 -8.06 13.49
CA ARG A 121 -7.51 -8.29 12.24
C ARG A 121 -8.88 -7.61 12.22
N GLN A 122 -9.55 -7.47 13.36
CA GLN A 122 -10.83 -6.77 13.47
C GLN A 122 -10.62 -5.28 13.20
N PHE A 123 -9.66 -4.67 13.89
CA PHE A 123 -9.27 -3.26 13.66
C PHE A 123 -8.90 -3.03 12.19
N MET A 124 -8.07 -3.90 11.62
CA MET A 124 -7.61 -3.81 10.23
C MET A 124 -8.77 -3.84 9.22
N ARG A 125 -9.81 -4.65 9.46
CA ARG A 125 -11.00 -4.70 8.61
C ARG A 125 -11.82 -3.42 8.70
N ILE A 126 -12.08 -2.94 9.92
CA ILE A 126 -12.84 -1.71 10.16
C ILE A 126 -12.17 -0.50 9.50
N VAL A 127 -10.86 -0.30 9.70
CA VAL A 127 -10.15 0.81 9.06
C VAL A 127 -10.00 0.65 7.55
N ALA A 128 -10.26 -0.55 7.01
CA ALA A 128 -10.38 -0.80 5.58
C ALA A 128 -11.83 -0.68 5.07
N GLY A 129 -12.77 -0.31 5.94
CA GLY A 129 -14.19 -0.10 5.63
C GLY A 129 -15.05 -1.37 5.65
N PHE A 130 -14.50 -2.51 6.04
CA PHE A 130 -15.23 -3.78 6.18
C PHE A 130 -15.84 -3.91 7.58
N SER A 131 -16.70 -4.91 7.79
CA SER A 131 -17.21 -5.21 9.13
C SER A 131 -16.16 -5.89 10.01
N ALA A 132 -16.42 -5.91 11.32
CA ALA A 132 -15.60 -6.61 12.29
C ALA A 132 -15.59 -8.13 12.09
N SER A 133 -16.58 -8.69 11.38
CA SER A 133 -16.83 -10.13 11.26
C SER A 133 -15.64 -10.89 10.67
N PRO A 134 -15.29 -12.08 11.21
CA PRO A 134 -14.32 -12.96 10.58
C PRO A 134 -14.72 -13.31 9.14
N GLY A 135 -13.76 -13.33 8.22
CA GLY A 135 -14.01 -13.66 6.81
C GLY A 135 -14.53 -12.49 5.95
N ASP A 136 -14.95 -11.37 6.56
CA ASP A 136 -15.46 -10.22 5.82
C ASP A 136 -14.33 -9.36 5.23
N TYR A 137 -13.76 -9.83 4.13
CA TYR A 137 -12.81 -9.09 3.31
C TYR A 137 -12.89 -9.57 1.87
N PHE A 138 -13.58 -8.79 1.03
CA PHE A 138 -13.69 -9.05 -0.40
C PHE A 138 -13.45 -7.77 -1.19
N LEU A 139 -12.67 -7.87 -2.27
CA LEU A 139 -12.34 -6.76 -3.15
C LEU A 139 -12.65 -7.13 -4.58
N ALA A 140 -13.78 -6.65 -5.09
CA ALA A 140 -14.21 -6.92 -6.46
C ALA A 140 -13.18 -6.50 -7.52
N ARG A 141 -12.55 -5.33 -7.34
CA ARG A 141 -11.47 -4.86 -8.23
C ARG A 141 -10.18 -5.68 -8.15
N ALA A 142 -10.06 -6.59 -7.19
CA ALA A 142 -8.94 -7.51 -7.09
C ALA A 142 -9.22 -8.88 -7.75
N ALA A 143 -10.41 -9.07 -8.35
CA ALA A 143 -10.80 -10.32 -8.99
C ALA A 143 -10.00 -10.64 -10.25
N HIS A 144 -9.44 -9.62 -10.92
CA HIS A 144 -8.65 -9.78 -12.13
C HIS A 144 -7.17 -9.62 -11.83
N GLU A 145 -6.40 -10.67 -12.13
CA GLU A 145 -4.94 -10.60 -12.07
C GLU A 145 -4.44 -9.79 -13.29
N PRO A 146 -3.60 -8.75 -13.09
CA PRO A 146 -3.09 -7.97 -14.21
C PRO A 146 -2.23 -8.82 -15.16
N PRO A 147 -2.41 -8.71 -16.49
CA PRO A 147 -1.56 -9.38 -17.46
C PRO A 147 -0.07 -9.13 -17.22
N TYR A 148 0.76 -10.18 -17.35
CA TYR A 148 2.20 -10.08 -17.10
C TYR A 148 2.89 -9.03 -17.99
N VAL A 149 2.37 -8.80 -19.21
CA VAL A 149 2.86 -7.76 -20.12
C VAL A 149 2.72 -6.34 -19.57
N LEU A 150 1.69 -6.07 -18.77
CA LEU A 150 1.53 -4.80 -18.06
C LEU A 150 2.42 -4.78 -16.81
N GLN A 151 2.49 -5.90 -16.09
CA GLN A 151 3.31 -6.02 -14.90
C GLN A 151 4.80 -5.73 -15.19
N LYS A 152 5.39 -6.32 -16.23
CA LYS A 152 6.84 -6.14 -16.51
C LYS A 152 7.24 -4.72 -16.88
N GLN A 153 6.29 -3.88 -17.33
CA GLN A 153 6.53 -2.47 -17.64
C GLN A 153 6.61 -1.61 -16.37
N LEU A 154 6.00 -2.06 -15.28
CA LEU A 154 5.95 -1.35 -14.01
C LEU A 154 7.03 -1.88 -13.05
N TRP A 155 7.96 -0.99 -12.68
CA TRP A 155 9.16 -1.30 -11.88
C TRP A 155 9.95 -2.53 -12.37
N PRO A 156 10.51 -2.53 -13.60
CA PRO A 156 11.21 -3.71 -14.15
C PRO A 156 12.36 -4.23 -13.27
N TRP A 157 13.00 -3.35 -12.50
CA TRP A 157 14.10 -3.68 -11.59
C TRP A 157 13.71 -4.64 -10.47
N ILE A 158 12.42 -4.83 -10.16
CA ILE A 158 11.98 -5.78 -9.12
C ILE A 158 12.18 -7.25 -9.53
N GLU A 159 12.39 -7.51 -10.83
CA GLU A 159 12.66 -8.85 -11.37
C GLU A 159 14.07 -9.34 -11.03
N VAL A 160 14.94 -8.45 -10.51
CA VAL A 160 16.24 -8.83 -9.91
C VAL A 160 16.07 -9.85 -8.77
N GLY A 161 14.86 -9.94 -8.20
CA GLY A 161 14.48 -10.93 -7.18
C GLY A 161 14.75 -12.38 -7.55
N THR A 162 14.83 -12.72 -8.85
CA THR A 162 15.28 -14.04 -9.33
C THR A 162 16.67 -14.42 -8.79
N ARG A 163 17.54 -13.45 -8.48
CA ARG A 163 18.84 -13.67 -7.83
C ARG A 163 18.72 -14.25 -6.42
N PHE A 164 17.66 -13.93 -5.69
CA PHE A 164 17.39 -14.48 -4.35
C PHE A 164 16.66 -15.84 -4.42
N GLU A 165 15.85 -16.07 -5.46
CA GLU A 165 15.22 -17.36 -5.75
C GLU A 165 16.25 -18.43 -6.20
N ALA A 166 17.37 -18.00 -6.81
CA ALA A 166 18.50 -18.84 -7.20
C ALA A 166 19.25 -19.50 -6.02
N ARG A 167 18.93 -19.15 -4.77
CA ARG A 167 19.36 -19.89 -3.57
C ARG A 167 18.97 -21.37 -3.63
N ALA A 168 17.82 -21.70 -4.24
CA ALA A 168 17.41 -23.09 -4.42
C ALA A 168 18.41 -23.92 -5.25
N ARG A 169 19.31 -23.26 -6.00
CA ARG A 169 20.25 -23.90 -6.94
C ARG A 169 21.73 -23.77 -6.54
N ARG A 170 22.06 -23.16 -5.39
CA ARG A 170 23.46 -23.01 -4.88
C ARG A 170 24.45 -22.40 -5.90
N GLN A 171 24.03 -21.42 -6.69
CA GLN A 171 24.89 -20.79 -7.69
C GLN A 171 25.52 -19.49 -7.14
N CYS A 172 26.85 -19.41 -7.17
CA CYS A 172 27.60 -18.17 -6.91
C CYS A 172 27.72 -17.34 -8.20
N TRP A 173 27.57 -16.02 -8.10
CA TRP A 173 27.63 -15.11 -9.27
C TRP A 173 29.04 -14.51 -9.42
N ALA A 174 29.56 -14.52 -10.66
CA ALA A 174 30.91 -14.02 -11.00
C ALA A 174 31.12 -12.52 -10.74
N GLU A 175 30.04 -11.73 -10.66
CA GLU A 175 30.10 -10.28 -10.39
C GLU A 175 30.08 -9.92 -8.90
N GLY A 176 30.15 -10.92 -8.01
CA GLY A 176 29.93 -10.74 -6.57
C GLY A 176 28.43 -10.66 -6.26
N GLY A 177 27.98 -11.55 -5.37
CA GLY A 177 26.59 -11.62 -4.91
C GLY A 177 26.60 -11.93 -3.43
N LEU A 178 26.06 -10.98 -2.65
CA LEU A 178 25.83 -11.00 -1.20
C LEU A 178 26.77 -11.92 -0.41
N ASP A 179 27.80 -11.33 0.19
CA ASP A 179 28.56 -11.97 1.27
C ASP A 179 27.65 -12.34 2.47
N ASP A 180 26.38 -11.90 2.54
CA ASP A 180 25.40 -12.25 3.59
C ASP A 180 23.92 -12.20 3.12
N ASP A 181 23.08 -13.14 3.57
CA ASP A 181 21.62 -13.20 3.34
C ASP A 181 20.90 -11.84 3.63
N ASP A 182 20.40 -11.12 2.62
CA ASP A 182 19.58 -9.91 2.80
C ASP A 182 18.07 -10.23 2.77
N LEU A 183 17.55 -10.70 3.90
CA LEU A 183 16.10 -10.99 4.08
C LEU A 183 15.22 -9.75 3.92
N ALA A 184 15.76 -8.55 4.19
CA ALA A 184 15.00 -7.32 4.05
C ALA A 184 14.80 -6.99 2.57
N ALA A 185 15.80 -7.22 1.72
CA ALA A 185 15.69 -7.04 0.28
C ALA A 185 14.66 -8.00 -0.33
N ASP A 186 14.71 -9.29 0.02
CA ASP A 186 13.71 -10.27 -0.43
C ASP A 186 12.29 -9.88 0.02
N GLY A 187 12.12 -9.51 1.29
CA GLY A 187 10.84 -9.02 1.81
C GLY A 187 10.33 -7.77 1.09
N PHE A 188 11.22 -6.83 0.79
CA PHE A 188 10.88 -5.61 0.05
C PHE A 188 10.48 -5.91 -1.41
N LEU A 189 11.20 -6.79 -2.10
CA LEU A 189 10.86 -7.19 -3.47
C LEU A 189 9.51 -7.93 -3.55
N LYS A 190 9.21 -8.80 -2.57
CA LYS A 190 7.88 -9.42 -2.42
C LYS A 190 6.79 -8.37 -2.21
N LEU A 191 7.03 -7.37 -1.35
CA LEU A 191 6.12 -6.24 -1.17
C LEU A 191 5.92 -5.48 -2.49
N MET A 192 7.00 -5.16 -3.22
CA MET A 192 6.95 -4.44 -4.49
C MET A 192 6.12 -5.17 -5.55
N ARG A 193 6.30 -6.49 -5.71
CA ARG A 193 5.47 -7.32 -6.60
C ARG A 193 4.00 -7.26 -6.20
N ARG A 194 3.68 -7.27 -4.91
CA ARG A 194 2.30 -7.10 -4.44
C ARG A 194 1.75 -5.71 -4.73
N LEU A 195 2.53 -4.65 -4.46
CA LEU A 195 2.13 -3.27 -4.73
C LEU A 195 1.92 -3.02 -6.23
N ARG A 196 2.66 -3.70 -7.10
CA ARG A 196 2.52 -3.61 -8.55
C ARG A 196 1.12 -4.03 -9.00
N ILE A 197 0.67 -5.18 -8.51
CA ILE A 197 -0.68 -5.69 -8.78
C ILE A 197 -1.74 -4.74 -8.23
N VAL A 198 -1.55 -4.26 -7.00
CA VAL A 198 -2.47 -3.33 -6.34
C VAL A 198 -2.59 -2.02 -7.12
N LEU A 199 -1.47 -1.48 -7.61
CA LEU A 199 -1.46 -0.23 -8.35
C LEU A 199 -2.22 -0.35 -9.68
N LEU A 200 -1.96 -1.42 -10.44
CA LEU A 200 -2.67 -1.68 -11.70
C LEU A 200 -4.18 -1.80 -11.48
N GLN A 201 -4.60 -2.63 -10.52
CA GLN A 201 -6.02 -2.81 -10.20
C GLN A 201 -6.69 -1.54 -9.69
N ASP A 202 -6.01 -0.76 -8.85
CA ASP A 202 -6.60 0.45 -8.27
C ASP A 202 -6.65 1.59 -9.30
N LEU A 203 -5.62 1.77 -10.13
CA LEU A 203 -5.62 2.79 -11.18
C LEU A 203 -6.61 2.49 -12.30
N ALA A 204 -6.88 1.21 -12.61
CA ALA A 204 -7.94 0.82 -13.55
C ALA A 204 -9.32 1.39 -13.16
N VAL A 205 -9.60 1.43 -11.85
CA VAL A 205 -10.84 2.02 -11.30
C VAL A 205 -10.74 3.54 -11.26
N LEU A 206 -9.60 4.09 -10.81
CA LEU A 206 -9.42 5.54 -10.65
C LEU A 206 -9.40 6.29 -11.98
N GLN A 207 -8.97 5.67 -13.08
CA GLN A 207 -8.81 6.32 -14.39
C GLN A 207 -10.09 6.98 -14.88
N LEU A 208 -11.24 6.34 -14.69
CA LEU A 208 -12.52 6.89 -15.14
C LEU A 208 -12.89 8.17 -14.38
N ARG A 209 -12.59 8.22 -13.08
CA ARG A 209 -12.95 9.36 -12.22
C ARG A 209 -11.91 10.48 -12.26
N TYR A 210 -10.65 10.14 -12.45
CA TYR A 210 -9.53 11.07 -12.41
C TYR A 210 -8.58 10.86 -13.61
N PRO A 211 -9.06 11.03 -14.86
CA PRO A 211 -8.27 10.75 -16.05
C PRO A 211 -7.04 11.66 -16.19
N SER A 212 -7.06 12.83 -15.53
CA SER A 212 -5.96 13.80 -15.54
C SER A 212 -4.85 13.51 -14.52
N LEU A 213 -4.90 12.38 -13.78
CA LEU A 213 -3.80 12.05 -12.88
C LEU A 213 -2.51 11.82 -13.67
N PRO A 214 -1.36 12.34 -13.19
CA PRO A 214 -0.07 12.20 -13.89
C PRO A 214 0.34 10.75 -14.15
N PHE A 215 -0.19 9.78 -13.39
CA PHE A 215 0.06 8.35 -13.60
C PHE A 215 -0.24 7.90 -15.03
N PHE A 216 -1.33 8.40 -15.63
CA PHE A 216 -1.80 7.94 -16.94
C PHE A 216 -0.93 8.42 -18.13
N ALA A 217 0.05 9.29 -17.87
CA ALA A 217 1.04 9.70 -18.87
C ALA A 217 2.19 8.68 -19.04
N TYR A 218 2.25 7.64 -18.21
CA TYR A 218 3.35 6.68 -18.18
C TYR A 218 2.88 5.26 -18.47
N ALA A 219 3.77 4.46 -19.05
CA ALA A 219 3.56 3.01 -19.14
C ALA A 219 3.36 2.39 -17.74
N PRO A 220 2.50 1.38 -17.59
CA PRO A 220 1.70 0.71 -18.63
C PRO A 220 0.27 1.26 -18.77
N PHE A 221 -0.02 2.50 -18.35
CA PHE A 221 -1.41 2.96 -18.16
C PHE A 221 -2.08 3.52 -19.42
N SER A 222 -1.64 3.06 -20.59
CA SER A 222 -2.20 3.41 -21.89
C SER A 222 -2.00 2.25 -22.87
N GLY A 223 -2.81 2.19 -23.92
CA GLY A 223 -2.75 1.16 -24.94
C GLY A 223 -3.76 0.02 -24.75
N PRO A 224 -3.91 -0.84 -25.77
CA PRO A 224 -5.01 -1.80 -25.84
C PRO A 224 -4.99 -2.83 -24.69
N GLU A 225 -3.83 -3.32 -24.27
CA GLU A 225 -3.73 -4.28 -23.18
C GLU A 225 -4.15 -3.66 -21.83
N TRP A 226 -3.86 -2.37 -21.62
CA TRP A 226 -4.32 -1.66 -20.43
C TRP A 226 -5.82 -1.42 -20.49
N ASP A 227 -6.33 -0.96 -21.63
CA ASP A 227 -7.74 -0.64 -21.79
C ASP A 227 -8.63 -1.87 -21.57
N GLU A 228 -8.25 -3.03 -22.14
CA GLU A 228 -8.94 -4.31 -21.93
C GLU A 228 -8.95 -4.70 -20.46
N PHE A 229 -7.78 -4.71 -19.81
CA PHE A 229 -7.66 -5.03 -18.39
C PHE A 229 -8.48 -4.08 -17.52
N ALA A 230 -8.40 -2.78 -17.80
CA ALA A 230 -9.07 -1.76 -17.00
C ALA A 230 -10.60 -1.83 -17.14
N VAL A 231 -11.12 -2.15 -18.34
CA VAL A 231 -12.54 -2.45 -18.55
C VAL A 231 -12.97 -3.65 -17.72
N ALA A 232 -12.24 -4.77 -17.76
CA ALA A 232 -12.58 -5.99 -17.00
C ALA A 232 -12.66 -5.73 -15.49
N VAL A 233 -11.66 -5.03 -14.93
CA VAL A 233 -11.63 -4.63 -13.52
C VAL A 233 -12.84 -3.75 -13.16
N ARG A 234 -13.16 -2.75 -13.98
CA ARG A 234 -14.27 -1.82 -13.73
C ARG A 234 -15.63 -2.52 -13.79
N SER A 235 -15.87 -3.36 -14.80
CA SER A 235 -17.13 -4.10 -14.95
C SER A 235 -17.44 -4.95 -13.71
N THR A 236 -16.41 -5.56 -13.13
CA THR A 236 -16.55 -6.37 -11.90
C THR A 236 -16.73 -5.50 -10.66
N ALA A 237 -16.03 -4.36 -10.58
CA ALA A 237 -16.16 -3.43 -9.46
C ALA A 237 -17.55 -2.78 -9.39
N VAL A 238 -18.17 -2.48 -10.54
CA VAL A 238 -19.55 -1.94 -10.61
C VAL A 238 -20.56 -3.01 -10.22
N GLY A 239 -20.46 -4.23 -10.76
CA GLY A 239 -21.39 -5.31 -10.44
C GLY A 239 -21.39 -5.73 -8.96
N ALA A 240 -20.28 -5.52 -8.24
CA ALA A 240 -20.19 -5.82 -6.81
C ALA A 240 -20.75 -4.72 -5.89
N MET A 241 -21.00 -3.51 -6.39
CA MET A 241 -21.74 -2.48 -5.63
C MET A 241 -23.26 -2.74 -5.64
N GLU A 242 -23.73 -3.65 -6.48
CA GLU A 242 -25.15 -3.99 -6.73
C GLU A 242 -25.60 -5.36 -6.15
N PRO A 243 -25.23 -5.73 -4.90
CA PRO A 243 -26.20 -6.56 -4.15
C PRO A 243 -26.19 -6.31 -2.63
N SER A 244 -27.14 -5.50 -2.13
CA SER A 244 -27.59 -5.54 -0.72
C SER A 244 -28.96 -4.88 -0.50
N ALA A 245 -29.93 -5.09 -1.41
CA ALA A 245 -31.33 -4.67 -1.19
C ALA A 245 -32.27 -5.82 -0.80
N ALA A 246 -31.80 -7.06 -0.76
CA ALA A 246 -32.64 -8.22 -0.46
C ALA A 246 -31.94 -9.17 0.50
N ARG A 247 -32.19 -9.00 1.82
CA ARG A 247 -32.19 -10.03 2.86
C ARG A 247 -32.51 -9.40 4.21
N HIS A 248 -33.79 -9.11 4.42
CA HIS A 248 -34.39 -9.20 5.76
C HIS A 248 -35.38 -10.36 5.72
N PRO A 249 -35.22 -11.42 6.54
CA PRO A 249 -36.36 -12.14 7.04
C PRO A 249 -36.84 -11.50 8.35
N ALA A 250 -38.16 -11.47 8.49
CA ALA A 250 -38.90 -11.11 9.69
C ALA A 250 -38.60 -12.04 10.88
#